data_AF-A0A0J9HL59-F1
#
_entry.id   AF-A0A0J9HL59-F1
#
_cell.length_a   1.000
_cell.length_b   1.000
_cell.length_c   1.000
_cell.angle_alpha   90.00
_cell.angle_beta   90.00
_cell.angle_gamma   90.00
#
_symmetry.space_group_name_H-M   'P 1'
#
loop_
_entity.id
_entity.type
_entity.pdbx_description
1 polymer ?
#
loop_
_entity_poly.entity_id
_entity_poly.type
_entity_poly.pdbx_seq_one_letter_code
_entity_poly.pdbx_strand_id
1 'polypeptide(L)' 'MNAKDYPFAQELITDTQGHIQKVVISFSDYERLIEMLEDEGLYRAMMEVKDETPLNFEEALAELEQE' A
#
# COMPACT_ATOMS: atom_id res chain seq x y z
N MET A 1 13.77 -22.60 -4.67
CA MET A 1 13.49 -21.14 -4.67
C MET A 1 14.76 -20.44 -4.25
N ASN A 2 15.29 -19.58 -5.11
CA ASN A 2 16.47 -18.77 -4.81
C ASN A 2 16.02 -17.30 -4.65
N ALA A 3 16.66 -16.52 -3.78
CA ALA A 3 16.39 -15.08 -3.67
C ALA A 3 16.54 -14.36 -5.04
N LYS A 4 17.39 -14.88 -5.93
CA LYS A 4 17.55 -14.38 -7.31
C LYS A 4 16.28 -14.48 -8.17
N ASP A 5 15.32 -15.31 -7.79
CA ASP A 5 14.02 -15.42 -8.45
C ASP A 5 13.07 -14.26 -8.06
N TYR A 6 13.45 -13.47 -7.05
CA TYR A 6 12.65 -12.39 -6.47
C TYR A 6 13.43 -11.07 -6.46
N PRO A 7 13.09 -10.09 -7.31
CA PRO A 7 13.95 -8.93 -7.58
C PRO A 7 14.21 -8.02 -6.37
N PHE A 8 13.37 -8.07 -5.34
CA PHE A 8 13.49 -7.24 -4.12
C PHE A 8 13.99 -8.03 -2.91
N ALA A 9 14.06 -9.36 -2.99
CA ALA A 9 14.48 -10.20 -1.87
C ALA A 9 16.01 -10.27 -1.81
N GLN A 10 16.57 -9.84 -0.69
CA GLN A 10 17.98 -10.05 -0.37
C GLN A 10 18.20 -11.47 0.17
N GLU A 11 17.27 -11.95 1.00
CA GLU A 11 17.32 -13.28 1.60
C GLU A 11 15.90 -13.85 1.78
N LEU A 12 15.79 -15.18 1.69
CA LEU A 12 14.57 -15.92 2.00
C LEU A 12 14.84 -16.84 3.19
N ILE A 13 14.07 -16.67 4.26
CA ILE A 13 14.14 -17.56 5.43
C ILE A 13 13.02 -18.59 5.29
N THR A 14 13.40 -19.86 5.23
CA THR A 14 12.48 -20.98 5.00
C THR A 14 12.37 -21.90 6.20
N ASP A 15 11.26 -22.64 6.27
CA ASP A 15 11.08 -23.72 7.25
C ASP A 15 11.84 -25.00 6.85
N THR A 16 11.77 -26.03 7.69
CA THR A 16 12.43 -27.33 7.42
C THR A 16 11.89 -28.07 6.19
N GLN A 17 10.72 -27.68 5.67
CA GLN A 17 10.12 -28.21 4.45
C GLN A 17 10.41 -27.34 3.21
N GLY A 18 11.09 -26.21 3.39
CA GLY A 18 11.44 -25.27 2.32
C GLY A 18 10.38 -24.21 2.02
N HIS A 19 9.33 -24.07 2.85
CA HIS A 19 8.34 -23.00 2.69
C HIS A 19 8.89 -21.66 3.19
N ILE A 20 8.68 -20.60 2.42
CA ILE A 20 9.10 -19.24 2.79
C ILE A 20 8.27 -18.77 3.99
N GLN A 21 8.96 -18.43 5.10
CA GLN A 21 8.34 -17.84 6.28
C GLN A 21 8.63 -16.35 6.41
N LYS A 22 9.81 -15.91 5.94
CA LYS A 22 10.20 -14.49 5.98
C LYS A 22 11.00 -14.12 4.72
N VAL A 23 10.87 -12.87 4.32
CA VAL A 23 11.63 -12.26 3.23
C VAL A 23 12.40 -11.09 3.82
N VAL A 24 13.70 -11.06 3.60
CA VAL A 24 14.55 -9.92 3.96
C VAL A 24 14.67 -9.06 2.72
N ILE A 25 14.33 -7.77 2.84
CA ILE A 25 14.44 -6.77 1.78
C ILE A 25 15.22 -5.56 2.31
N SER A 26 15.72 -4.71 1.42
CA SER A 26 16.33 -3.46 1.86
C SER A 26 15.28 -2.54 2.46
N PHE A 27 15.69 -1.68 3.40
CA PHE A 27 14.78 -0.72 4.00
C PHE A 27 14.18 0.25 2.97
N SER A 28 14.99 0.70 1.99
CA SER A 28 14.50 1.56 0.91
C SER A 28 13.48 0.88 0.00
N ASP A 29 13.65 -0.43 -0.26
CA ASP A 29 12.66 -1.19 -1.05
C ASP A 29 11.37 -1.40 -0.26
N TYR A 30 11.46 -1.57 1.06
CA TYR A 30 10.29 -1.61 1.95
C TYR A 30 9.52 -0.29 1.93
N GLU A 31 10.21 0.85 2.12
CA GLU A 31 9.58 2.18 2.07
C GLU A 31 8.86 2.41 0.74
N ARG A 32 9.53 2.10 -0.38
CA ARG A 32 8.94 2.21 -1.71
C ARG A 32 7.71 1.32 -1.89
N LEU A 33 7.72 0.11 -1.32
CA LEU A 33 6.57 -0.79 -1.38
C LEU A 33 5.38 -0.22 -0.61
N ILE A 34 5.61 0.39 0.56
CA ILE A 34 4.56 1.06 1.32
C ILE A 34 4.00 2.24 0.54
N GLU A 35 4.85 3.12 0.00
CA GLU A 35 4.44 4.28 -0.80
C GLU A 35 3.57 3.84 -2.00
N MET A 36 3.97 2.79 -2.72
CA MET A 36 3.18 2.27 -3.85
C MET A 36 1.79 1.77 -3.42
N LEU A 37 1.68 1.13 -2.24
CA LEU A 37 0.39 0.66 -1.72
C LEU A 37 -0.48 1.82 -1.26
N GLU A 38 0.10 2.85 -0.63
CA GLU A 38 -0.58 4.06 -0.20
C GLU A 38 -1.10 4.87 -1.39
N ASP A 39 -0.27 5.09 -2.41
CA ASP A 39 -0.65 5.78 -3.64
C ASP A 39 -1.77 5.04 -4.38
N GLU A 40 -1.69 3.71 -4.49
CA GLU A 40 -2.74 2.91 -5.11
C GLU A 40 -4.04 2.98 -4.30
N GLY A 41 -3.95 2.91 -2.97
CA GLY A 41 -5.09 3.03 -2.07
C GLY A 41 -5.77 4.39 -2.20
N LEU A 42 -5.00 5.47 -2.20
CA LEU A 42 -5.49 6.83 -2.39
C LEU A 42 -6.13 6.99 -3.77
N TYR A 43 -5.47 6.52 -4.83
CA TYR A 43 -6.03 6.57 -6.18
C TYR A 43 -7.38 5.88 -6.25
N ARG A 44 -7.51 4.67 -5.67
CA ARG A 44 -8.78 3.93 -5.63
C ARG A 44 -9.86 4.69 -4.88
N ALA A 45 -9.55 5.26 -3.72
CA ALA A 45 -10.49 6.07 -2.95
C ALA A 45 -10.98 7.31 -3.73
N MET A 46 -10.07 8.03 -4.39
CA MET A 46 -10.43 9.15 -5.27
C MET A 46 -11.29 8.70 -6.45
N MET A 47 -11.01 7.51 -7.01
CA MET A 47 -11.78 6.97 -8.12
C MET A 47 -13.18 6.49 -7.71
N GLU A 48 -13.38 6.10 -6.46
CA GLU A 48 -14.68 5.71 -5.93
C GLU A 48 -15.65 6.90 -5.86
N VAL A 49 -15.13 8.07 -5.50
CA VAL A 49 -15.90 9.31 -5.32
C VAL A 49 -15.84 10.25 -6.54
N LYS A 50 -15.28 9.82 -7.67
CA LYS A 50 -14.99 10.70 -8.83
C LYS A 50 -16.18 11.47 -9.40
N ASP A 51 -17.39 10.94 -9.24
CA ASP A 51 -18.63 11.45 -9.83
C ASP A 51 -19.51 12.14 -8.76
N GLU A 52 -19.03 12.23 -7.51
CA GLU A 52 -19.70 12.97 -6.44
C GLU A 52 -19.68 14.47 -6.71
N THR A 53 -20.66 15.18 -6.15
CA THR A 53 -20.72 16.64 -6.26
C THR A 53 -19.71 17.26 -5.30
N PRO A 54 -18.71 18.02 -5.78
CA PRO A 54 -17.75 18.65 -4.89
C PRO A 54 -18.43 19.70 -4.01
N LEU A 55 -18.13 19.65 -2.71
CA LEU A 55 -18.59 20.65 -1.75
C LEU A 55 -17.59 21.81 -1.67
N ASN A 56 -18.11 23.02 -1.42
CA ASN A 56 -17.26 24.12 -0.96
C ASN A 56 -16.88 23.92 0.51
N PHE A 57 -16.02 24.81 1.03
CA PHE A 57 -15.50 24.69 2.39
C PHE A 57 -16.60 24.70 3.46
N GLU A 58 -17.54 25.63 3.36
CA GLU A 58 -18.66 25.77 4.31
C GLU A 58 -19.59 24.56 4.26
N GLU A 59 -19.89 24.04 3.07
CA GLU A 59 -20.69 22.84 2.86
C GLU A 59 -20.00 21.59 3.43
N ALA A 60 -18.70 21.41 3.17
CA ALA A 60 -17.93 20.28 3.68
C ALA A 60 -17.83 20.32 5.22
N LEU A 61 -17.69 21.50 5.82
CA LEU A 61 -17.67 21.66 7.27
C LEU A 61 -19.02 21.30 7.89
N ALA A 62 -20.12 21.74 7.29
CA ALA A 62 -21.47 21.40 7.75
C ALA A 62 -21.80 19.90 7.61
N GLU A 63 -21.26 19.24 6.59
CA GLU A 63 -21.42 17.79 6.42
C GLU A 63 -20.59 17.00 7.47
N LEU A 64 -19.34 17.42 7.71
CA LEU A 64 -18.46 16.80 8.71
C LEU A 64 -19.03 16.86 10.13
N GLU A 65 -19.75 17.93 10.48
CA GLU A 65 -20.39 18.08 11.80
C GLU A 65 -21.63 17.19 12.00
N GLN A 66 -22.15 16.57 10.93
CA GLN A 66 -23.30 15.67 10.98
C GLN A 66 -22.92 14.19 11.17
N GLU A 67 -21.66 13.82 10.90
CA GLU A 67 -21.10 12.48 11.17
C GLU A 67 -20.75 12.27 12.66
#